data_AF-A0A7J7L7T6-F1
#
_entry.id   AF-A0A7J7L7T6-F1
#
_cell.length_a   1.000
_cell.length_b   1.000
_cell.length_c   1.000
_cell.angle_alpha   90.00
_cell.angle_beta   90.00
_cell.angle_gamma   90.00
#
_symmetry.space_group_name_H-M   'P 1'
#
loop_
_entity.id
_entity.type
_entity.pdbx_description
1 polymer ?
#
loop_
_entity_poly.entity_id
_entity_poly.type
_entity_poly.pdbx_seq_one_letter_code
_entity_poly.pdbx_strand_id
1 'polypeptide(L)'
;MKSFRESMADFLDSGLIIEIEVGLGPAGELRYPSYPQNQGWLFPGIGEFQCYDKYLKTEFKEAATLAGHPEWELSDDAGEYNDVPSSTDFFKSNGTYVSEKGKFFLTCYDHLRYVKFNEPVLSTGWREDIEVAGENALPRYDRTAYNLILKNASPNDVNRDDPLKLRMAAPTYLRLSSNLLESKNFRIFKTFVRKMHVDQVARLFNEAAQILPDDTDDHIVLGVLYNLSREYDKAVGSFQTALKSHGITLSGINLVQHKLIAFKVQRQFRLTNR
;
A
#
# COMPACT_ATOMS: atom_id res chain seq x y z
N MET A 1 6.33 19.80 -16.42
CA MET A 1 7.14 18.58 -16.64
C MET A 1 8.37 18.81 -17.51
N LYS A 2 8.26 19.32 -18.76
CA LYS A 2 9.45 19.56 -19.63
C LYS A 2 10.53 20.45 -18.98
N SER A 3 10.15 21.64 -18.50
CA SER A 3 11.08 22.53 -17.81
C SER A 3 11.68 21.90 -16.54
N PHE A 4 10.91 21.11 -15.77
CA PHE A 4 11.44 20.39 -14.60
C PHE A 4 12.52 19.39 -15.02
N ARG A 5 12.29 18.60 -16.08
CA ARG A 5 13.28 17.65 -16.63
C ARG A 5 14.57 18.36 -17.04
N GLU A 6 14.47 19.50 -17.71
CA GLU A 6 15.62 20.27 -18.17
C GLU A 6 16.38 20.92 -17.00
N SER A 7 15.67 21.52 -16.06
CA SER A 7 16.27 22.24 -14.93
C SER A 7 16.81 21.33 -13.83
N MET A 8 16.37 20.07 -13.74
CA MET A 8 16.79 19.09 -12.73
C MET A 8 17.55 17.91 -13.35
N ALA A 9 18.12 18.11 -14.55
CA ALA A 9 18.78 17.04 -15.31
C ALA A 9 19.94 16.39 -14.54
N ASP A 10 20.73 17.17 -13.81
CA ASP A 10 21.81 16.67 -12.95
C ASP A 10 21.31 15.75 -11.81
N PHE A 11 20.16 16.07 -11.21
CA PHE A 11 19.53 15.23 -10.18
C PHE A 11 18.88 13.96 -10.76
N LEU A 12 18.36 14.03 -11.99
CA LEU A 12 17.86 12.87 -12.72
C LEU A 12 19.02 11.93 -13.12
N ASP A 13 20.08 12.49 -13.70
CA ASP A 13 21.24 11.75 -14.20
C ASP A 13 22.05 11.13 -13.05
N SER A 14 22.08 11.77 -11.88
CA SER A 14 22.71 11.22 -10.67
C SER A 14 21.88 10.12 -9.98
N GLY A 15 20.64 9.87 -10.43
CA GLY A 15 19.74 8.90 -9.80
C GLY A 15 19.17 9.34 -8.45
N LEU A 16 19.24 10.63 -8.10
CA LEU A 16 18.67 11.15 -6.87
C LEU A 16 17.13 11.11 -6.88
N ILE A 17 16.53 11.40 -8.04
CA ILE A 17 15.08 11.37 -8.24
C ILE A 17 14.72 9.97 -8.75
N ILE A 18 14.10 9.17 -7.89
CA ILE A 18 13.74 7.77 -8.19
C ILE A 18 12.35 7.63 -8.82
N GLU A 19 11.48 8.63 -8.63
CA GLU A 19 10.08 8.60 -9.07
C GLU A 19 9.55 10.02 -9.30
N ILE A 20 8.58 10.17 -10.21
CA ILE A 20 7.82 11.40 -10.42
C ILE A 20 6.33 11.09 -10.23
N GLU A 21 5.76 11.55 -9.12
CA GLU A 21 4.32 11.51 -8.91
C GLU A 21 3.65 12.67 -9.64
N VAL A 22 2.78 12.36 -10.61
CA VAL A 22 2.07 13.36 -11.40
C VAL A 22 0.72 13.64 -10.74
N GLY A 23 0.54 14.86 -10.25
CA GLY A 23 -0.73 15.29 -9.68
C GLY A 23 -1.86 15.32 -10.72
N LEU A 24 -2.95 14.61 -10.45
CA LEU A 24 -4.08 14.44 -11.38
C LEU A 24 -5.40 15.03 -10.87
N GLY A 25 -5.37 15.77 -9.76
CA GLY A 25 -6.57 16.34 -9.16
C GLY A 25 -6.33 16.97 -7.79
N PRO A 26 -7.40 17.16 -6.99
CA PRO A 26 -7.33 17.74 -5.65
C PRO A 26 -6.38 16.94 -4.76
N ALA A 27 -5.48 17.64 -4.06
CA ALA A 27 -4.42 17.04 -3.26
C ALA A 27 -3.44 16.14 -4.05
N GLY A 28 -3.34 16.32 -5.38
CA GLY A 28 -2.50 15.50 -6.25
C GLY A 28 -3.16 14.18 -6.67
N GLU A 29 -4.20 13.76 -5.95
CA GLU A 29 -4.91 12.51 -6.21
C GLU A 29 -5.72 12.60 -7.49
N LEU A 30 -5.70 11.53 -8.28
CA LEU A 30 -6.67 11.33 -9.33
C LEU A 30 -8.01 11.15 -8.61
N ARG A 31 -8.87 12.19 -8.51
CA ARG A 31 -10.29 12.15 -8.06
C ARG A 31 -11.00 13.47 -8.31
N TYR A 32 -12.33 13.44 -8.22
CA TYR A 32 -13.12 14.64 -8.10
C TYR A 32 -13.01 15.23 -6.68
N PRO A 33 -13.18 16.55 -6.51
CA PRO A 33 -13.25 17.20 -5.19
C PRO A 33 -14.62 16.96 -4.54
N SER A 34 -15.04 15.70 -4.36
CA SER A 34 -16.39 15.35 -3.89
C SER A 34 -16.63 15.57 -2.38
N TYR A 35 -15.57 15.77 -1.59
CA TYR A 35 -15.63 16.01 -0.14
C TYR A 35 -14.84 17.27 0.30
N PRO A 36 -15.21 18.46 -0.19
CA PRO A 36 -14.49 19.70 0.09
C PRO A 36 -14.82 20.23 1.50
N GLN A 37 -13.86 20.14 2.44
CA GLN A 37 -14.03 20.65 3.81
C GLN A 37 -14.37 22.16 3.86
N ASN A 38 -13.86 22.94 2.93
CA ASN A 38 -14.13 24.39 2.84
C ASN A 38 -15.56 24.72 2.37
N GLN A 39 -16.33 23.75 1.87
CA GLN A 39 -17.75 23.90 1.54
C GLN A 39 -18.66 23.24 2.59
N GLY A 40 -18.13 22.89 3.76
CA GLY A 40 -18.91 22.36 4.87
C GLY A 40 -19.12 20.86 4.87
N TRP A 41 -18.46 20.11 3.98
CA TRP A 41 -18.46 18.64 4.06
C TRP A 41 -17.76 18.17 5.35
N LEU A 42 -18.36 17.19 6.01
CA LEU A 42 -17.86 16.54 7.22
C LEU A 42 -17.93 15.02 7.07
N PHE A 43 -16.88 14.32 7.50
CA PHE A 43 -16.88 12.86 7.52
C PHE A 43 -17.96 12.33 8.48
N PRO A 44 -18.77 11.30 8.11
CA PRO A 44 -18.68 10.45 6.91
C PRO A 44 -19.73 10.78 5.82
N GLY A 45 -20.03 12.05 5.56
CA GLY A 45 -20.99 12.47 4.54
C GLY A 45 -20.67 11.91 3.14
N ILE A 46 -21.70 11.62 2.35
CA ILE A 46 -21.57 10.96 1.03
C ILE A 46 -20.80 11.78 -0.01
N GLY A 47 -20.73 13.11 0.15
CA GLY A 47 -20.14 13.99 -0.84
C GLY A 47 -21.10 14.34 -1.98
N GLU A 48 -20.61 15.05 -3.00
CA GLU A 48 -21.41 15.42 -4.18
C GLU A 48 -20.67 15.14 -5.48
N PHE A 49 -21.42 14.84 -6.55
CA PHE A 49 -20.88 14.74 -7.90
C PHE A 49 -20.35 16.10 -8.39
N GLN A 50 -19.16 16.11 -8.97
CA GLN A 50 -18.47 17.32 -9.44
C GLN A 50 -18.39 17.38 -10.96
N CYS A 51 -19.54 17.24 -11.64
CA CYS A 51 -19.66 17.22 -13.11
C CYS A 51 -20.57 18.33 -13.65
N TYR A 52 -20.86 19.37 -12.86
CA TYR A 52 -21.84 20.39 -13.22
C TYR A 52 -21.28 21.59 -14.00
N ASP A 53 -19.99 21.60 -14.33
CA ASP A 53 -19.44 22.62 -15.22
C ASP A 53 -19.95 22.42 -16.65
N LYS A 54 -19.87 23.49 -17.46
CA LYS A 54 -20.44 23.50 -18.80
C LYS A 54 -19.83 22.45 -19.75
N TYR A 55 -18.57 22.06 -19.55
CA TYR A 55 -17.89 21.13 -20.43
C TYR A 55 -18.35 19.70 -20.14
N LEU A 56 -18.28 19.26 -18.88
CA LEU A 56 -18.71 17.92 -18.47
C LEU A 56 -20.22 17.72 -18.69
N LYS A 57 -21.04 18.76 -18.48
CA LYS A 57 -22.47 18.74 -18.85
C LYS A 57 -22.68 18.48 -20.34
N THR A 58 -21.95 19.18 -21.19
CA THR A 58 -22.07 19.05 -22.65
C THR A 58 -21.64 17.64 -23.09
N GLU A 59 -20.51 17.17 -22.57
CA GLU A 59 -19.96 15.84 -22.88
C GLU A 59 -20.91 14.72 -22.43
N PHE A 60 -21.49 14.82 -21.23
CA PHE A 60 -22.51 13.88 -20.78
C PHE A 60 -23.74 13.90 -21.70
N LYS A 61 -24.19 15.08 -22.12
CA LYS A 61 -25.37 15.22 -22.98
C LYS A 61 -25.14 14.61 -24.37
N GLU A 62 -23.96 14.81 -24.93
CA GLU A 62 -23.55 14.18 -26.19
C GLU A 62 -23.49 12.66 -26.05
N ALA A 63 -22.86 12.14 -24.99
CA ALA A 63 -22.79 10.71 -24.72
C ALA A 63 -24.19 10.08 -24.56
N ALA A 64 -25.08 10.73 -23.81
CA ALA A 64 -26.45 10.29 -23.61
C ALA A 64 -27.24 10.27 -24.94
N THR A 65 -27.08 11.31 -25.76
CA THR A 65 -27.72 11.40 -27.08
C THR A 65 -27.24 10.28 -28.00
N LEU A 66 -25.93 9.99 -28.02
CA LEU A 66 -25.35 8.89 -28.80
C LEU A 66 -25.82 7.51 -28.30
N ALA A 67 -26.07 7.38 -27.01
CA ALA A 67 -26.64 6.17 -26.41
C ALA A 67 -28.15 6.01 -26.69
N GLY A 68 -28.78 6.93 -27.42
CA GLY A 68 -30.21 6.90 -27.73
C GLY A 68 -31.11 7.50 -26.66
N HIS A 69 -30.53 8.18 -25.66
CA HIS A 69 -31.22 8.77 -24.53
C HIS A 69 -31.00 10.30 -24.43
N PRO A 70 -31.43 11.08 -25.43
CA PRO A 70 -31.28 12.53 -25.41
C PRO A 70 -32.08 13.21 -24.29
N GLU A 71 -32.98 12.51 -23.61
CA GLU A 71 -33.72 12.98 -22.44
C GLU A 71 -32.92 12.89 -21.14
N TRP A 72 -31.80 12.15 -21.10
CA TRP A 72 -31.03 12.04 -19.87
C TRP A 72 -30.26 13.32 -19.57
N GLU A 73 -30.28 13.65 -18.28
CA GLU A 73 -29.55 14.75 -17.65
C GLU A 73 -28.70 14.19 -16.51
N LEU A 74 -27.76 15.00 -16.01
CA LEU A 74 -27.00 14.67 -14.80
C LEU A 74 -27.95 14.37 -13.62
N SER A 75 -27.45 13.60 -12.64
CA SER A 75 -28.24 13.28 -11.44
C SER A 75 -28.58 14.56 -10.67
N ASP A 76 -29.84 14.67 -10.27
CA ASP A 76 -30.42 15.73 -9.45
C ASP A 76 -30.98 15.18 -8.10
N ASP A 77 -30.77 13.89 -7.87
CA ASP A 77 -31.38 13.09 -6.80
C ASP A 77 -30.36 12.44 -5.85
N ALA A 78 -29.09 12.87 -5.94
CA ALA A 78 -27.96 12.32 -5.18
C ALA A 78 -27.79 12.90 -3.77
N GLY A 79 -28.63 13.87 -3.37
CA GLY A 79 -28.52 14.57 -2.10
C GLY A 79 -27.39 15.61 -2.07
N GLU A 80 -27.02 16.02 -0.86
CA GLU A 80 -25.97 17.01 -0.58
C GLU A 80 -24.77 16.38 0.17
N TYR A 81 -23.69 17.16 0.31
CA TYR A 81 -22.41 16.73 0.90
C TYR A 81 -22.51 15.85 2.16
N ASN A 82 -23.40 16.18 3.09
CA ASN A 82 -23.46 15.57 4.42
C ASN A 82 -24.62 14.57 4.60
N ASP A 83 -25.32 14.24 3.53
CA ASP A 83 -26.37 13.22 3.57
C ASP A 83 -25.80 11.82 3.84
N VAL A 84 -26.69 10.89 4.17
CA VAL A 84 -26.40 9.47 4.26
C VAL A 84 -26.99 8.75 3.04
N PRO A 85 -26.40 7.63 2.57
CA PRO A 85 -26.86 7.01 1.32
C PRO A 85 -28.36 6.71 1.29
N SER A 86 -28.90 6.24 2.42
CA SER A 86 -30.32 5.88 2.57
C SER A 86 -31.28 7.06 2.53
N SER A 87 -30.83 8.31 2.73
CA SER A 87 -31.69 9.51 2.65
C SER A 87 -31.83 10.07 1.24
N THR A 88 -31.11 9.51 0.26
CA THR A 88 -31.09 9.99 -1.13
C THR A 88 -31.81 9.02 -2.04
N ASP A 89 -32.49 9.53 -3.06
CA ASP A 89 -33.15 8.68 -4.06
C ASP A 89 -32.14 7.97 -4.96
N PHE A 90 -30.97 8.60 -5.19
CA PHE A 90 -29.91 7.99 -5.97
C PHE A 90 -29.26 6.80 -5.27
N PHE A 91 -28.87 6.90 -3.99
CA PHE A 91 -28.06 5.88 -3.30
C PHE A 91 -28.83 4.93 -2.37
N LYS A 92 -30.13 5.16 -2.10
CA LYS A 92 -30.94 4.22 -1.30
C LYS A 92 -31.01 2.83 -1.96
N SER A 93 -31.42 1.82 -1.19
CA SER A 93 -31.62 0.47 -1.74
C SER A 93 -32.59 0.49 -2.93
N ASN A 94 -32.18 -0.11 -4.05
CA ASN A 94 -32.88 -0.04 -5.34
C ASN A 94 -33.10 1.40 -5.86
N GLY A 95 -32.23 2.33 -5.50
CA GLY A 95 -32.25 3.72 -5.96
C GLY A 95 -31.78 3.90 -7.40
N THR A 96 -31.67 5.15 -7.84
CA THR A 96 -31.32 5.48 -9.24
C THR A 96 -29.98 4.87 -9.66
N TYR A 97 -29.01 4.70 -8.77
CA TYR A 97 -27.70 4.12 -9.09
C TYR A 97 -27.75 2.71 -9.71
N VAL A 98 -28.80 1.92 -9.46
CA VAL A 98 -28.96 0.59 -10.09
C VAL A 98 -29.78 0.59 -11.38
N SER A 99 -30.46 1.70 -11.68
CA SER A 99 -31.19 1.90 -12.93
C SER A 99 -30.25 1.95 -14.14
N GLU A 100 -30.80 1.82 -15.33
CA GLU A 100 -30.03 1.97 -16.58
C GLU A 100 -29.39 3.37 -16.68
N LYS A 101 -30.18 4.43 -16.45
CA LYS A 101 -29.69 5.82 -16.42
C LYS A 101 -28.59 6.00 -15.38
N GLY A 102 -28.77 5.49 -14.16
CA GLY A 102 -27.78 5.64 -13.09
C GLY A 102 -26.47 4.93 -13.38
N LYS A 103 -26.53 3.69 -13.89
CA LYS A 103 -25.34 2.95 -14.33
C LYS A 103 -24.63 3.64 -15.49
N PHE A 104 -25.38 4.17 -16.45
CA PHE A 104 -24.84 4.96 -17.55
C PHE A 104 -24.16 6.23 -17.03
N PHE A 105 -24.82 6.98 -16.15
CA PHE A 105 -24.27 8.16 -15.51
C PHE A 105 -22.97 7.88 -14.76
N LEU A 106 -22.95 6.85 -13.90
CA LEU A 106 -21.74 6.47 -13.17
C LEU A 106 -20.62 6.04 -14.12
N THR A 107 -20.97 5.29 -15.18
CA THR A 107 -20.01 4.91 -16.22
C THR A 107 -19.42 6.14 -16.91
N CYS A 108 -20.24 7.11 -17.32
CA CYS A 108 -19.76 8.36 -17.88
C CYS A 108 -18.90 9.12 -16.87
N TYR A 109 -19.35 9.27 -15.63
CA TYR A 109 -18.63 9.98 -14.58
C TYR A 109 -17.23 9.39 -14.32
N ASP A 110 -17.10 8.06 -14.37
CA ASP A 110 -15.81 7.38 -14.27
C ASP A 110 -14.97 7.48 -15.56
N HIS A 111 -15.60 7.47 -16.75
CA HIS A 111 -14.89 7.57 -18.04
C HIS A 111 -14.38 8.98 -18.35
N LEU A 112 -15.08 10.02 -17.89
CA LEU A 112 -14.62 11.42 -17.94
C LEU A 112 -13.29 11.66 -17.22
N ARG A 113 -12.77 10.62 -16.56
CA ARG A 113 -11.57 10.57 -15.73
C ARG A 113 -10.49 9.61 -16.30
N TYR A 114 -10.70 9.00 -17.47
CA TYR A 114 -9.72 8.18 -18.20
C TYR A 114 -9.15 6.91 -17.50
N VAL A 115 -9.63 6.51 -16.32
CA VAL A 115 -9.08 5.35 -15.61
C VAL A 115 -10.17 4.52 -14.94
N LYS A 116 -10.39 3.30 -15.45
CA LYS A 116 -11.26 2.28 -14.83
C LYS A 116 -10.50 1.56 -13.71
N PHE A 117 -10.91 1.73 -12.45
CA PHE A 117 -10.51 0.82 -11.37
C PHE A 117 -11.72 0.52 -10.49
N ASN A 118 -12.28 -0.69 -10.59
CA ASN A 118 -13.48 -1.15 -9.86
C ASN A 118 -13.20 -2.24 -8.81
N GLU A 119 -11.97 -2.32 -8.30
CA GLU A 119 -11.52 -3.35 -7.36
C GLU A 119 -10.48 -2.73 -6.39
N PRO A 120 -10.14 -3.38 -5.25
CA PRO A 120 -9.12 -2.87 -4.34
C PRO A 120 -7.82 -2.58 -5.10
N VAL A 121 -7.41 -1.31 -5.12
CA VAL A 121 -6.36 -0.78 -6.01
C VAL A 121 -5.08 -1.62 -5.99
N LEU A 122 -4.71 -2.14 -4.81
CA LEU A 122 -3.52 -2.97 -4.65
C LEU A 122 -3.61 -4.29 -5.43
N SER A 123 -4.69 -5.06 -5.26
CA SER A 123 -4.86 -6.35 -5.94
C SER A 123 -5.01 -6.20 -7.45
N THR A 124 -5.62 -5.10 -7.90
CA THR A 124 -5.79 -4.82 -9.32
C THR A 124 -4.46 -4.44 -9.95
N GLY A 125 -3.69 -3.54 -9.33
CA GLY A 125 -2.38 -3.15 -9.85
C GLY A 125 -1.48 -4.35 -10.09
N TRP A 126 -1.36 -5.25 -9.10
CA TRP A 126 -0.56 -6.45 -9.26
C TRP A 126 -1.12 -7.46 -10.28
N ARG A 127 -2.45 -7.57 -10.42
CA ARG A 127 -3.07 -8.44 -11.44
C ARG A 127 -2.76 -7.95 -12.85
N GLU A 128 -2.70 -6.64 -13.03
CA GLU A 128 -2.37 -5.99 -14.29
C GLU A 128 -0.85 -5.81 -14.50
N ASP A 129 0.00 -6.45 -13.67
CA ASP A 129 1.47 -6.37 -13.73
C ASP A 129 2.02 -4.93 -13.58
N ILE A 130 1.36 -4.13 -12.73
CA ILE A 130 1.74 -2.75 -12.42
C ILE A 130 2.34 -2.68 -11.00
N GLU A 131 3.43 -1.93 -10.86
CA GLU A 131 4.01 -1.63 -9.55
C GLU A 131 3.05 -0.79 -8.70
N VAL A 132 2.87 -1.20 -7.45
CA VAL A 132 1.92 -0.56 -6.53
C VAL A 132 2.67 0.16 -5.43
N ALA A 133 2.38 1.44 -5.21
CA ALA A 133 2.89 2.25 -4.11
C ALA A 133 1.73 2.71 -3.21
N GLY A 134 2.04 3.41 -2.12
CA GLY A 134 0.97 3.96 -1.27
C GLY A 134 1.44 4.51 0.06
N GLU A 135 0.49 5.16 0.74
CA GLU A 135 0.75 5.97 1.93
C GLU A 135 -0.23 5.68 3.07
N ASN A 136 0.11 6.12 4.28
CA ASN A 136 -0.87 6.19 5.37
C ASN A 136 -1.72 7.48 5.26
N ALA A 137 -3.05 7.33 5.30
CA ALA A 137 -3.97 8.45 5.17
C ALA A 137 -3.92 9.47 6.32
N LEU A 138 -3.59 9.03 7.54
CA LEU A 138 -3.53 9.88 8.73
C LEU A 138 -2.22 9.67 9.50
N PRO A 139 -1.71 10.68 10.23
CA PRO A 139 -0.53 10.53 11.07
C PRO A 139 -0.74 9.50 12.18
N ARG A 140 0.14 8.49 12.28
CA ARG A 140 0.02 7.40 13.25
C ARG A 140 1.38 6.99 13.81
N TYR A 141 1.52 6.96 15.13
CA TYR A 141 2.80 6.69 15.79
C TYR A 141 2.82 5.37 16.58
N ASP A 142 1.75 4.58 16.46
CA ASP A 142 1.54 3.34 17.19
C ASP A 142 1.91 2.09 16.38
N ARG A 143 2.27 1.02 17.10
CA ARG A 143 2.68 -0.25 16.49
C ARG A 143 1.58 -0.91 15.66
N THR A 144 0.32 -0.70 16.01
CA THR A 144 -0.82 -1.31 15.32
C THR A 144 -0.93 -0.76 13.90
N ALA A 145 -0.83 0.56 13.74
CA ALA A 145 -0.79 1.19 12.42
C ALA A 145 0.41 0.72 11.59
N TYR A 146 1.62 0.71 12.17
CA TYR A 146 2.82 0.24 11.44
C TYR A 146 2.73 -1.22 11.01
N ASN A 147 2.20 -2.11 11.86
CA ASN A 147 2.01 -3.51 11.50
C ASN A 147 0.97 -3.68 10.39
N LEU A 148 -0.05 -2.82 10.34
CA LEU A 148 -1.01 -2.82 9.24
C LEU A 148 -0.36 -2.38 7.93
N ILE A 149 0.49 -1.35 7.96
CA ILE A 149 1.28 -0.92 6.78
C ILE A 149 2.17 -2.06 6.30
N LEU A 150 2.91 -2.72 7.19
CA LEU A 150 3.76 -3.86 6.82
C LEU A 150 2.95 -5.01 6.21
N LYS A 151 1.79 -5.32 6.78
CA LYS A 151 0.89 -6.35 6.26
C LYS A 151 0.39 -6.01 4.85
N ASN A 152 0.01 -4.75 4.60
CA ASN A 152 -0.49 -4.33 3.29
C ASN A 152 0.64 -4.19 2.26
N ALA A 153 1.85 -3.84 2.71
CA ALA A 153 3.02 -3.73 1.85
C ALA A 153 3.51 -5.09 1.33
N SER A 154 3.16 -6.19 2.00
CA SER A 154 3.57 -7.56 1.63
C SER A 154 2.53 -8.59 2.11
N PRO A 155 1.33 -8.64 1.51
CA PRO A 155 0.21 -9.41 2.02
C PRO A 155 0.40 -10.94 1.95
N ASN A 156 1.24 -11.42 1.03
CA ASN A 156 1.42 -12.85 0.72
C ASN A 156 2.65 -13.51 1.38
N ASP A 157 3.36 -12.83 2.30
CA ASP A 157 4.53 -13.42 3.01
C ASP A 157 4.21 -14.65 3.89
N VAL A 158 2.96 -15.10 3.90
CA VAL A 158 2.48 -16.26 4.66
C VAL A 158 2.33 -17.52 3.79
N ASN A 159 2.17 -17.41 2.46
CA ASN A 159 1.89 -18.57 1.61
C ASN A 159 3.10 -18.95 0.73
N ARG A 160 3.70 -20.11 0.99
CA ARG A 160 4.97 -20.56 0.38
C ARG A 160 4.86 -20.99 -1.08
N ASP A 161 3.65 -21.25 -1.56
CA ASP A 161 3.39 -21.89 -2.86
C ASP A 161 2.86 -20.91 -3.92
N ASP A 162 2.75 -19.61 -3.60
CA ASP A 162 2.36 -18.59 -4.57
C ASP A 162 3.60 -17.94 -5.22
N PRO A 163 3.85 -18.18 -6.52
CA PRO A 163 4.99 -17.58 -7.22
C PRO A 163 4.86 -16.06 -7.38
N LEU A 164 3.66 -15.47 -7.23
CA LEU A 164 3.45 -14.02 -7.24
C LEU A 164 3.48 -13.46 -5.82
N LYS A 165 4.68 -13.13 -5.35
CA LYS A 165 4.88 -12.36 -4.11
C LYS A 165 4.47 -10.91 -4.32
N LEU A 166 3.20 -10.64 -4.07
CA LEU A 166 2.60 -9.31 -4.09
C LEU A 166 3.31 -8.39 -3.08
N ARG A 167 3.90 -7.28 -3.56
CA ARG A 167 4.56 -6.29 -2.72
C ARG A 167 4.38 -4.89 -3.25
N MET A 168 4.26 -3.93 -2.34
CA MET A 168 4.37 -2.52 -2.69
C MET A 168 5.83 -2.16 -3.04
N ALA A 169 6.02 -1.41 -4.11
CA ALA A 169 7.30 -0.94 -4.62
C ALA A 169 7.88 0.18 -3.73
N ALA A 170 7.08 1.22 -3.48
CA ALA A 170 7.50 2.42 -2.77
C ALA A 170 6.44 2.87 -1.74
N PRO A 171 6.47 2.37 -0.49
CA PRO A 171 5.61 2.88 0.57
C PRO A 171 6.15 4.22 1.12
N THR A 172 5.31 5.26 1.14
CA THR A 172 5.65 6.58 1.67
C THR A 172 4.94 6.84 2.99
N TYR A 173 5.67 7.35 4.00
CA TYR A 173 5.09 7.66 5.32
C TYR A 173 4.77 9.16 5.46
N LEU A 174 3.50 9.48 5.69
CA LEU A 174 3.00 10.82 5.94
C LEU A 174 2.98 11.11 7.45
N ARG A 175 3.74 12.06 8.00
CA ARG A 175 4.78 12.93 7.43
C ARG A 175 5.89 13.08 8.47
N LEU A 176 7.09 13.49 8.06
CA LEU A 176 8.10 14.00 8.99
C LEU A 176 7.52 15.14 9.84
N SER A 177 7.57 15.00 11.17
CA SER A 177 7.10 16.01 12.12
C SER A 177 7.87 15.93 13.43
N SER A 178 7.78 16.97 14.27
CA SER A 178 8.30 16.95 15.64
C SER A 178 7.77 15.75 16.43
N ASN A 179 6.48 15.45 16.28
CA ASN A 179 5.84 14.32 16.96
C ASN A 179 6.42 12.98 16.49
N LEU A 180 6.76 12.83 15.20
CA LEU A 180 7.47 11.64 14.71
C LEU A 180 8.85 11.49 15.37
N LEU A 181 9.55 12.61 15.54
CA LEU A 181 10.91 12.67 16.07
C LEU A 181 10.99 12.57 17.61
N GLU A 182 9.87 12.65 18.31
CA GLU A 182 9.83 12.37 19.75
C GLU A 182 10.42 10.99 20.06
N SER A 183 11.27 10.89 21.09
CA SER A 183 12.09 9.71 21.40
C SER A 183 11.30 8.38 21.40
N LYS A 184 10.08 8.38 21.95
CA LYS A 184 9.22 7.19 21.98
C LYS A 184 8.73 6.82 20.59
N ASN A 185 8.22 7.78 19.84
CA ASN A 185 7.63 7.58 18.51
C ASN A 185 8.71 7.21 17.51
N PHE A 186 9.84 7.91 17.52
CA PHE A 186 10.96 7.64 16.63
C PHE A 186 11.58 6.26 16.89
N ARG A 187 11.59 5.78 18.15
CA ARG A 187 12.02 4.40 18.45
C ARG A 187 11.10 3.35 17.82
N ILE A 188 9.79 3.60 17.83
CA ILE A 188 8.80 2.70 17.19
C ILE A 188 8.96 2.78 15.66
N PHE A 189 9.05 3.98 15.09
CA PHE A 189 9.26 4.20 13.67
C PHE A 189 10.54 3.53 13.14
N LYS A 190 11.67 3.65 13.85
CA LYS A 190 12.91 2.90 13.51
C LYS A 190 12.73 1.39 13.53
N THR A 191 11.82 0.86 14.33
CA THR A 191 11.50 -0.57 14.34
C THR A 191 10.68 -0.95 13.12
N PHE A 192 9.71 -0.11 12.76
CA PHE A 192 8.91 -0.24 11.54
C PHE A 192 9.79 -0.24 10.28
N VAL A 193 10.67 0.76 10.12
CA VAL A 193 11.60 0.87 8.98
C VAL A 193 12.52 -0.35 8.89
N ARG A 194 13.08 -0.82 10.03
CA ARG A 194 13.91 -2.02 10.04
C ARG A 194 13.16 -3.25 9.53
N LYS A 195 11.92 -3.47 9.96
CA LYS A 195 11.12 -4.60 9.48
C LYS A 195 10.90 -4.52 7.97
N MET A 196 10.51 -3.34 7.48
CA MET A 196 10.29 -3.11 6.05
C MET A 196 11.52 -3.43 5.17
N HIS A 197 12.74 -3.12 5.66
CA HIS A 197 13.98 -3.47 4.96
C HIS A 197 14.42 -4.91 5.15
N VAL A 198 14.27 -5.48 6.35
CA VAL A 198 14.64 -6.87 6.61
C VAL A 198 13.83 -7.81 5.73
N ASP A 199 12.54 -7.54 5.51
CA ASP A 199 11.70 -8.34 4.63
C ASP A 199 12.19 -8.26 3.16
N GLN A 200 12.78 -7.13 2.75
CA GLN A 200 13.40 -6.99 1.43
C GLN A 200 14.68 -7.81 1.30
N VAL A 201 15.59 -7.70 2.26
CA VAL A 201 16.86 -8.42 2.22
C VAL A 201 16.62 -9.92 2.38
N ALA A 202 15.73 -10.32 3.30
CA ALA A 202 15.42 -11.72 3.53
C ALA A 202 14.85 -12.40 2.28
N ARG A 203 14.15 -11.68 1.40
CA ARG A 203 13.69 -12.25 0.12
C ARG A 203 14.83 -12.60 -0.82
N LEU A 204 15.80 -11.71 -1.03
CA LEU A 204 16.95 -11.99 -1.91
C LEU A 204 17.65 -13.28 -1.49
N PHE A 205 17.83 -13.47 -0.19
CA PHE A 205 18.43 -14.69 0.35
C PHE A 205 17.49 -15.91 0.32
N ASN A 206 16.17 -15.73 0.37
CA ASN A 206 15.22 -16.84 0.16
C ASN A 206 15.17 -17.29 -1.30
N GLU A 207 15.28 -16.37 -2.26
CA GLU A 207 15.37 -16.69 -3.69
C GLU A 207 16.71 -17.38 -4.00
N ALA A 208 17.81 -16.88 -3.42
CA ALA A 208 19.11 -17.55 -3.49
C ALA A 208 19.03 -18.98 -2.90
N ALA A 209 18.40 -19.14 -1.74
CA ALA A 209 18.17 -20.45 -1.10
C ALA A 209 17.20 -21.36 -1.89
N GLN A 210 16.37 -20.86 -2.81
CA GLN A 210 15.62 -21.73 -3.72
C GLN A 210 16.51 -22.30 -4.82
N ILE A 211 17.54 -21.55 -5.23
CA ILE A 211 18.51 -21.97 -6.25
C ILE A 211 19.56 -22.89 -5.64
N LEU A 212 20.04 -22.56 -4.42
CA LEU A 212 21.03 -23.33 -3.65
C LEU A 212 20.50 -23.65 -2.25
N PRO A 213 19.65 -24.68 -2.09
CA PRO A 213 18.97 -24.99 -0.82
C PRO A 213 19.89 -25.31 0.36
N ASP A 214 21.10 -25.78 0.11
CA ASP A 214 22.07 -26.18 1.14
C ASP A 214 23.18 -25.12 1.35
N ASP A 215 23.03 -23.92 0.76
CA ASP A 215 24.02 -22.85 0.94
C ASP A 215 24.03 -22.35 2.38
N THR A 216 25.21 -22.50 2.99
CA THR A 216 25.42 -22.22 4.39
C THR A 216 25.28 -20.74 4.71
N ASP A 217 25.82 -19.87 3.86
CA ASP A 217 25.93 -18.45 4.12
C ASP A 217 24.56 -17.79 4.00
N ASP A 218 23.76 -18.21 3.00
CA ASP A 218 22.38 -17.77 2.83
C ASP A 218 21.52 -18.08 4.06
N HIS A 219 21.61 -19.29 4.61
CA HIS A 219 20.86 -19.68 5.81
C HIS A 219 21.33 -18.98 7.09
N ILE A 220 22.62 -18.63 7.19
CA ILE A 220 23.13 -17.79 8.29
C ILE A 220 22.56 -16.38 8.18
N VAL A 221 22.59 -15.79 6.99
CA VAL A 221 22.07 -14.45 6.74
C VAL A 221 20.57 -14.40 7.00
N LEU A 222 19.79 -15.35 6.48
CA LEU A 222 18.36 -15.50 6.79
C LEU A 222 18.10 -15.61 8.29
N GLY A 223 18.88 -16.43 9.01
CA GLY A 223 18.78 -16.55 10.46
C GLY A 223 19.00 -15.23 11.20
N VAL A 224 19.99 -14.43 10.77
CA VAL A 224 20.25 -13.10 11.34
C VAL A 224 19.12 -12.12 11.01
N LEU A 225 18.64 -12.11 9.76
CA LEU A 225 17.56 -11.26 9.30
C LEU A 225 16.27 -11.53 10.05
N TYR A 226 15.83 -12.79 10.13
CA TYR A 226 14.62 -13.15 10.89
C TYR A 226 14.73 -12.81 12.37
N ASN A 227 15.92 -12.90 12.97
CA ASN A 227 16.12 -12.43 14.34
C ASN A 227 15.90 -10.90 14.46
N LEU A 228 16.44 -10.11 13.53
CA LEU A 228 16.23 -8.66 13.51
C LEU A 228 14.75 -8.29 13.36
N SER A 229 13.98 -9.08 12.59
CA SER A 229 12.52 -8.97 12.46
C SER A 229 11.73 -9.54 13.65
N ARG A 230 12.41 -10.21 14.59
CA ARG A 230 11.82 -10.90 15.76
C ARG A 230 10.97 -12.13 15.39
N GLU A 231 11.23 -12.73 14.24
CA GLU A 231 10.64 -13.99 13.78
C GLU A 231 11.50 -15.16 14.24
N TYR A 232 11.52 -15.40 15.55
CA TYR A 232 12.48 -16.32 16.18
C TYR A 232 12.36 -17.76 15.67
N ASP A 233 11.15 -18.23 15.36
CA ASP A 233 10.95 -19.59 14.86
C ASP A 233 11.60 -19.77 13.47
N LYS A 234 11.44 -18.78 12.57
CA LYS A 234 12.12 -18.77 11.26
C LYS A 234 13.64 -18.64 11.40
N ALA A 235 14.09 -17.80 12.34
CA ALA A 235 15.51 -17.63 12.63
C ALA A 235 16.16 -18.95 13.08
N VAL A 236 15.52 -19.67 14.01
CA VAL A 236 16.00 -20.97 14.50
C VAL A 236 16.02 -22.00 13.36
N GLY A 237 14.97 -22.07 12.54
CA GLY A 237 14.94 -23.00 11.39
C GLY A 237 16.06 -22.75 10.38
N SER A 238 16.37 -21.49 10.09
CA SER A 238 17.46 -21.13 9.16
C SER A 238 18.82 -21.53 9.73
N PHE A 239 19.09 -21.19 10.99
CA PHE A 239 20.33 -21.59 11.66
C PHE A 239 20.51 -23.11 11.80
N GLN A 240 19.42 -23.85 12.01
CA GLN A 240 19.46 -25.31 12.03
C GLN A 240 19.80 -25.90 10.66
N THR A 241 19.34 -25.28 9.58
CA THR A 241 19.66 -25.71 8.21
C THR A 241 21.13 -25.44 7.91
N ALA A 242 21.63 -24.25 8.27
CA ALA A 242 23.05 -23.91 8.15
C ALA A 242 23.96 -24.92 8.88
N LEU A 243 23.59 -25.33 10.12
CA LEU A 243 24.37 -26.31 10.90
C LEU A 243 24.39 -27.73 10.33
N LYS A 244 23.43 -28.08 9.47
CA LYS A 244 23.40 -29.39 8.81
C LYS A 244 24.29 -29.43 7.58
N SER A 245 24.54 -28.29 6.95
CA SER A 245 25.39 -28.19 5.75
C SER A 245 26.87 -28.35 6.11
N HIS A 246 27.61 -29.11 5.30
CA HIS A 246 29.00 -29.50 5.58
C HIS A 246 30.04 -28.37 5.36
N GLY A 247 29.60 -27.15 5.05
CA GLY A 247 30.44 -25.99 4.73
C GLY A 247 30.75 -25.03 5.88
N ILE A 248 30.16 -25.19 7.08
CA ILE A 248 30.39 -24.22 8.19
C ILE A 248 31.78 -24.38 8.81
N THR A 249 32.49 -23.25 8.96
CA THR A 249 33.73 -23.15 9.75
C THR A 249 33.47 -23.23 11.27
N LEU A 250 34.43 -23.72 12.06
CA LEU A 250 34.30 -23.85 13.52
C LEU A 250 33.87 -22.54 14.23
N SER A 251 34.33 -21.39 13.72
CA SER A 251 33.93 -20.06 14.19
C SER A 251 32.46 -19.74 13.85
N GLY A 252 32.01 -20.13 12.65
CA GLY A 252 30.61 -20.09 12.25
C GLY A 252 29.71 -20.95 13.15
N ILE A 253 30.14 -22.18 13.49
CA ILE A 253 29.41 -23.06 14.43
C ILE A 253 29.21 -22.36 15.77
N ASN A 254 30.28 -21.79 16.35
CA ASN A 254 30.22 -21.12 17.65
C ASN A 254 29.29 -19.89 17.63
N LEU A 255 29.34 -19.08 16.57
CA LEU A 255 28.47 -17.92 16.42
C LEU A 255 26.98 -18.32 16.33
N VAL A 256 26.68 -19.35 15.55
CA VAL A 256 25.32 -19.86 15.37
C VAL A 256 24.79 -20.51 16.65
N GLN A 257 25.61 -21.31 17.34
CA GLN A 257 25.24 -21.94 18.62
C GLN A 257 24.98 -20.90 19.72
N HIS A 258 25.85 -19.89 19.85
CA HIS A 258 25.68 -18.83 20.84
C HIS A 258 24.37 -18.04 20.61
N LYS A 259 24.05 -17.73 19.34
CA LYS A 259 22.78 -17.11 18.98
C LYS A 259 21.59 -18.03 19.30
N LEU A 260 21.64 -19.33 18.97
CA LEU A 260 20.59 -20.30 19.28
C LEU A 260 20.30 -20.42 20.79
N ILE A 261 21.34 -20.42 21.61
CA ILE A 261 21.22 -20.45 23.08
C ILE A 261 20.53 -19.17 23.57
N ALA A 262 20.98 -18.00 23.12
CA ALA A 262 20.36 -16.73 23.45
C ALA A 262 18.86 -16.69 23.06
N PHE A 263 18.48 -17.31 21.93
CA PHE A 263 17.08 -17.39 21.49
C PHE A 263 16.22 -18.32 22.33
N LYS A 264 16.74 -19.49 22.70
CA LYS A 264 16.02 -20.41 23.60
C LYS A 264 15.72 -19.72 24.93
N VAL A 265 16.68 -18.98 25.47
CA VAL A 265 16.51 -18.18 26.70
C VAL A 265 15.46 -17.07 26.52
N GLN A 266 15.53 -16.27 25.45
CA GLN A 266 14.54 -15.21 25.19
C GLN A 266 13.12 -15.74 24.96
N ARG A 267 12.97 -16.91 24.32
CA ARG A 267 11.68 -17.57 24.11
C ARG A 267 11.10 -18.04 25.45
N GLN A 268 11.93 -18.66 26.29
CA GLN A 268 11.53 -19.14 27.61
C GLN A 268 11.10 -18.00 28.53
N PHE A 269 11.84 -16.88 28.55
CA PHE A 269 11.49 -15.67 29.30
C PHE A 269 10.15 -15.04 28.88
N ARG A 270 9.71 -15.26 27.64
CA ARG A 270 8.46 -14.71 27.11
C ARG A 270 7.24 -15.59 27.40
N LEU A 271 7.47 -16.90 27.51
CA LEU A 271 6.44 -17.87 27.89
C LEU A 271 6.13 -17.83 29.40
N THR A 272 7.11 -17.43 30.22
CA THR A 272 6.93 -17.30 31.67
C THR A 272 6.41 -15.94 32.13
N ASN A 273 6.36 -14.92 31.26
CA ASN A 273 5.89 -13.56 31.56
C ASN A 273 4.60 -13.19 30.78
N ARG A 274 3.82 -14.18 30.36
CA ARG A 274 2.42 -14.03 29.92
C ARG A 274 1.51 -14.51 31.04
#